data_AF-A0A1H8IPU8-F1
#
_entry.id   AF-A0A1H8IPU8-F1
#
_cell.length_a   1.000
_cell.length_b   1.000
_cell.length_c   1.000
_cell.angle_alpha   90.00
_cell.angle_beta   90.00
_cell.angle_gamma   90.00
#
_symmetry.space_group_name_H-M   'P 1'
#
loop_
_entity.id
_entity.type
_entity.pdbx_description
1 polymer ?
#
loop_
_entity_poly.entity_id
_entity_poly.type
_entity_poly.pdbx_seq_one_letter_code
_entity_poly.pdbx_strand_id
1 'polypeptide(L)'
;MESMFYVKSAFHGWKRIERSPQSNMCAASKPVGFDAADPVTVFQGFACVRIPCQNEGMQIGYARVSRGDHQDLAAQLAALTAAGCDPVFQEEASGGQADRPELTKAIKSLQPGDVLVVWKLDRLSRSLRDLLFTLEAVTAAGAGFRSLTEAVDTTTAAGRLMTQTLGAFAEFERAMIRERTMNGLAHARKAGRHLGRRPSLTGQQRAEIITKAESGQGSPSQLASLFRVSRSTVQRVLREHRNRSAAA
;
A
#
# COMPACT_ATOMS: atom_id res chain seq x y z
N MET A 1 -16.56 -38.59 8.04
CA MET A 1 -16.13 -38.80 6.65
C MET A 1 -14.80 -38.09 6.48
N GLU A 2 -13.72 -38.75 6.91
CA GLU A 2 -12.36 -38.21 6.81
C GLU A 2 -11.80 -38.49 5.42
N SER A 3 -11.36 -37.42 4.76
CA SER A 3 -10.71 -37.43 3.45
C SER A 3 -9.30 -38.03 3.56
N MET A 4 -9.12 -39.24 3.02
CA MET A 4 -7.82 -39.91 2.90
C MET A 4 -6.94 -39.21 1.86
N PHE A 5 -5.80 -38.67 2.27
CA PHE A 5 -4.71 -38.27 1.38
C PHE A 5 -3.64 -39.37 1.34
N TYR A 6 -3.38 -39.93 0.16
CA TYR A 6 -2.26 -40.83 -0.13
C TYR A 6 -1.26 -40.12 -1.04
N VAL A 7 0.02 -40.09 -0.66
CA VAL A 7 1.13 -39.63 -1.53
C VAL A 7 1.97 -40.84 -1.90
N LYS A 8 2.23 -41.00 -3.20
CA LYS A 8 2.93 -42.14 -3.80
C LYS A 8 4.44 -41.88 -3.78
N SER A 9 5.19 -42.55 -2.90
CA SER A 9 6.66 -42.59 -2.94
C SER A 9 7.12 -43.74 -3.85
N ALA A 10 8.09 -43.48 -4.72
CA ALA A 10 8.48 -44.38 -5.81
C ALA A 10 9.34 -45.59 -5.40
N PHE A 11 9.70 -45.75 -4.14
CA PHE A 11 10.51 -46.89 -3.69
C PHE A 11 10.05 -47.34 -2.30
N HIS A 12 9.50 -48.57 -2.23
CA HIS A 12 9.06 -49.32 -1.05
C HIS A 12 7.71 -48.92 -0.40
N GLY A 13 6.69 -49.80 -0.53
CA GLY A 13 5.64 -50.15 0.44
C GLY A 13 4.75 -49.05 1.06
N TRP A 14 3.43 -49.24 1.03
CA TRP A 14 2.45 -48.36 1.68
C TRP A 14 2.63 -48.43 3.22
N LYS A 15 3.17 -47.39 3.86
CA LYS A 15 3.22 -47.27 5.33
C LYS A 15 2.08 -46.38 5.84
N ARG A 16 1.27 -46.93 6.74
CA ARG A 16 0.23 -46.23 7.52
C ARG A 16 0.92 -45.29 8.51
N ILE A 17 0.58 -43.99 8.46
CA ILE A 17 1.02 -43.00 9.45
C ILE A 17 -0.15 -42.76 10.41
N GLU A 18 -0.06 -43.32 11.62
CA GLU A 18 -0.99 -43.00 12.71
C GLU A 18 -0.60 -41.67 13.36
N ARG A 19 -1.58 -40.77 13.52
CA ARG A 19 -1.42 -39.51 14.29
C ARG A 19 -1.48 -39.85 15.78
N SER A 20 -0.44 -39.56 16.54
CA SER A 20 -0.54 -39.46 18.00
C SER A 20 -1.03 -38.05 18.40
N PRO A 21 -1.90 -37.92 19.41
CA PRO A 21 -2.37 -36.64 19.93
C PRO A 21 -1.42 -36.07 20.99
N GLN A 22 -1.53 -34.75 21.15
CA GLN A 22 -0.79 -33.84 22.02
C GLN A 22 -0.41 -34.36 23.42
N SER A 23 0.81 -34.03 23.87
CA SER A 23 1.07 -33.68 25.27
C SER A 23 2.29 -32.76 25.39
N ASN A 24 2.05 -31.54 25.87
CA ASN A 24 3.05 -30.64 26.45
C ASN A 24 3.76 -31.32 27.62
N MET A 25 5.09 -31.22 27.71
CA MET A 25 5.76 -30.89 28.99
C MET A 25 7.27 -30.69 28.80
N CYS A 26 7.72 -29.50 29.17
CA CYS A 26 9.09 -29.25 29.60
C CYS A 26 9.37 -30.11 30.84
N ALA A 27 10.42 -30.93 30.80
CA ALA A 27 11.14 -31.34 32.00
C ALA A 27 12.59 -31.61 31.63
N ALA A 28 13.47 -30.76 32.13
CA ALA A 28 14.91 -30.95 32.11
C ALA A 28 15.27 -32.20 32.94
N SER A 29 15.84 -33.21 32.28
CA SER A 29 16.52 -34.31 32.95
C SER A 29 17.91 -34.48 32.35
N LYS A 30 18.92 -34.21 33.18
CA LYS A 30 20.35 -34.46 32.91
C LYS A 30 20.58 -35.95 32.61
N PRO A 31 21.50 -36.31 31.71
CA PRO A 31 22.33 -37.51 31.86
C PRO A 31 23.68 -37.06 32.45
N VAL A 32 23.98 -37.32 33.72
CA VAL A 32 24.65 -38.54 34.23
C VAL A 32 25.77 -38.99 33.30
N GLY A 33 27.01 -38.77 33.75
CA GLY A 33 28.22 -39.17 33.04
C GLY A 33 28.30 -40.69 32.87
N PHE A 34 28.85 -41.10 31.73
CA PHE A 34 29.31 -42.45 31.50
C PHE A 34 30.77 -42.37 31.05
N ASP A 35 31.63 -43.02 31.83
CA ASP A 35 33.08 -43.10 31.61
C ASP A 35 33.44 -43.94 30.39
N ALA A 36 34.65 -43.68 29.90
CA ALA A 36 35.28 -44.14 28.68
C ALA A 36 35.52 -45.67 28.60
N ALA A 37 35.29 -46.25 27.43
CA ALA A 37 36.24 -47.10 26.70
C ALA A 37 35.58 -47.69 25.45
N ASP A 38 35.81 -47.11 24.27
CA ASP A 38 35.83 -47.82 22.98
C ASP A 38 36.46 -46.91 21.90
N PRO A 39 37.54 -47.34 21.20
CA PRO A 39 38.16 -46.54 20.17
C PRO A 39 37.67 -46.97 18.78
N VAL A 40 36.67 -46.27 18.25
CA VAL A 40 36.45 -46.24 16.81
C VAL A 40 36.23 -44.80 16.36
N THR A 41 37.33 -44.21 15.89
CA THR A 41 37.37 -42.94 15.17
C THR A 41 36.55 -43.03 13.88
N VAL A 42 36.19 -41.85 13.35
CA VAL A 42 35.49 -41.53 12.09
C VAL A 42 33.95 -41.62 12.17
N PHE A 43 33.16 -40.54 12.10
CA PHE A 43 33.16 -39.47 11.10
C PHE A 43 32.56 -38.18 11.67
N GLN A 44 33.32 -37.08 11.50
CA GLN A 44 32.87 -35.71 11.23
C GLN A 44 31.64 -35.18 11.96
N GLY A 45 31.92 -34.47 13.05
CA GLY A 45 31.39 -33.13 13.34
C GLY A 45 30.16 -32.67 12.56
N PHE A 46 28.99 -33.13 12.98
CA PHE A 46 27.83 -32.24 12.95
C PHE A 46 28.02 -31.28 14.12
N ALA A 47 28.71 -30.17 13.85
CA ALA A 47 28.48 -28.96 14.61
C ALA A 47 26.97 -28.82 14.70
N CYS A 48 26.43 -28.82 15.92
CA CYS A 48 25.13 -28.25 16.18
C CYS A 48 25.23 -26.82 15.65
N VAL A 49 24.84 -26.63 14.38
CA VAL A 49 24.63 -25.31 13.83
C VAL A 49 23.52 -24.80 14.69
N ARG A 50 23.91 -24.02 15.68
CA ARG A 50 23.04 -23.16 16.46
C ARG A 50 22.31 -22.35 15.40
N ILE A 51 21.13 -22.82 15.01
CA ILE A 51 20.23 -22.08 14.13
C ILE A 51 20.13 -20.73 14.82
N PRO A 52 20.62 -19.64 14.21
CA PRO A 52 20.54 -18.35 14.84
C PRO A 52 19.06 -18.14 15.12
N CYS A 53 18.75 -18.00 16.41
CA CYS A 53 17.43 -17.67 16.93
C CYS A 53 16.97 -16.50 16.07
N GLN A 54 16.00 -16.74 15.17
CA GLN A 54 15.59 -15.71 14.24
C GLN A 54 15.14 -14.54 15.09
N ASN A 55 15.79 -13.41 14.84
CA ASN A 55 15.55 -12.11 15.46
C ASN A 55 14.05 -11.97 15.72
N GLU A 56 13.62 -12.03 16.98
CA GLU A 56 12.21 -11.84 17.33
C GLU A 56 11.90 -10.36 17.09
N GLY A 57 11.61 -10.03 15.83
CA GLY A 57 11.19 -8.71 15.43
C GLY A 57 9.92 -8.33 16.16
N MET A 58 9.83 -7.07 16.57
CA MET A 58 8.69 -6.61 17.34
C MET A 58 7.44 -6.62 16.47
N GLN A 59 6.30 -6.98 17.08
CA GLN A 59 5.01 -6.96 16.41
C GLN A 59 4.33 -5.63 16.71
N ILE A 60 4.18 -4.78 15.70
CA ILE A 60 3.54 -3.47 15.83
C ILE A 60 2.09 -3.59 15.36
N GLY A 61 1.13 -3.25 16.23
CA GLY A 61 -0.29 -3.33 15.90
C GLY A 61 -0.80 -2.04 15.26
N TYR A 62 -1.75 -2.15 14.33
CA TYR A 62 -2.53 -1.00 13.83
C TYR A 62 -4.03 -1.30 13.85
N ALA A 63 -4.78 -0.42 14.50
CA ALA A 63 -6.24 -0.47 14.61
C ALA A 63 -6.87 0.82 14.07
N ARG A 64 -8.03 0.69 13.43
CA ARG A 64 -8.77 1.84 12.88
C ARG A 64 -10.26 1.66 13.08
N VAL A 65 -10.92 2.72 13.55
CA VAL A 65 -12.38 2.78 13.65
C VAL A 65 -12.93 4.07 13.06
N SER A 66 -14.17 4.00 12.57
CA SER A 66 -14.91 5.20 12.18
C SER A 66 -15.64 5.77 13.40
N ARG A 67 -15.84 7.09 13.45
CA ARG A 67 -16.66 7.74 14.49
C ARG A 67 -18.06 7.11 14.50
N GLY A 68 -18.37 6.34 15.54
CA GLY A 68 -19.64 5.62 15.71
C GLY A 68 -19.48 4.17 16.18
N ASP A 69 -18.35 3.53 15.87
CA ASP A 69 -18.14 2.08 16.11
C ASP A 69 -17.18 1.81 17.29
N HIS A 70 -17.38 2.47 18.43
CA HIS A 70 -16.49 2.29 19.60
C HIS A 70 -16.46 0.85 20.14
N GLN A 71 -17.52 0.07 19.94
CA GLN A 71 -17.53 -1.36 20.30
C GLN A 71 -16.56 -2.19 19.45
N ASP A 72 -16.30 -1.79 18.21
CA ASP A 72 -15.41 -2.52 17.28
C ASP A 72 -13.92 -2.25 17.58
N LEU A 73 -13.60 -1.12 18.23
CA LEU A 73 -12.22 -0.80 18.64
C LEU A 73 -11.73 -1.71 19.77
N ALA A 74 -12.56 -1.95 20.77
CA ALA A 74 -12.16 -2.78 21.91
C ALA A 74 -11.85 -4.22 21.48
N ALA A 75 -12.65 -4.78 20.57
CA ALA A 75 -12.42 -6.10 19.99
C ALA A 75 -11.13 -6.15 19.15
N GLN A 76 -10.85 -5.10 18.37
CA GLN A 76 -9.60 -4.96 17.61
C GLN A 76 -8.38 -4.97 18.52
N LEU A 77 -8.41 -4.12 19.56
CA LEU A 77 -7.30 -3.99 20.49
C LEU A 77 -7.06 -5.30 21.24
N ALA A 78 -8.12 -5.94 21.73
CA ALA A 78 -8.01 -7.24 22.40
C ALA A 78 -7.39 -8.31 21.49
N ALA A 79 -7.78 -8.36 20.21
CA ALA A 79 -7.20 -9.29 19.25
C ALA A 79 -5.72 -9.01 18.94
N LEU A 80 -5.34 -7.74 18.79
CA LEU A 80 -3.95 -7.33 18.55
C LEU A 80 -3.05 -7.57 19.76
N THR A 81 -3.53 -7.26 20.96
CA THR A 81 -2.81 -7.55 22.21
C THR A 81 -2.68 -9.06 22.42
N ALA A 82 -3.72 -9.84 22.13
CA ALA A 82 -3.67 -11.31 22.20
C ALA A 82 -2.68 -11.91 21.18
N ALA A 83 -2.44 -11.23 20.06
CA ALA A 83 -1.42 -11.61 19.08
C ALA A 83 0.01 -11.21 19.49
N GLY A 84 0.18 -10.52 20.62
CA GLY A 84 1.49 -10.08 21.12
C GLY A 84 2.00 -8.78 20.49
N CYS A 85 1.11 -7.92 20.00
CA CYS A 85 1.50 -6.64 19.40
C CYS A 85 1.78 -5.56 20.46
N ASP A 86 2.96 -4.95 20.41
CA ASP A 86 3.38 -3.82 21.25
C ASP A 86 4.44 -2.96 20.52
N PRO A 87 4.18 -1.66 20.22
CA PRO A 87 2.98 -0.88 20.53
C PRO A 87 1.83 -1.09 19.53
N VAL A 88 0.61 -0.73 19.93
CA VAL A 88 -0.59 -0.71 19.07
C VAL A 88 -1.00 0.74 18.76
N PHE A 89 -0.93 1.13 17.49
CA PHE A 89 -1.34 2.43 16.98
C PHE A 89 -2.84 2.45 16.67
N GLN A 90 -3.53 3.50 17.08
CA GLN A 90 -4.99 3.62 16.98
C GLN A 90 -5.37 4.85 16.18
N GLU A 91 -6.14 4.66 15.11
CA GLU A 91 -6.59 5.73 14.23
C GLU A 91 -8.11 5.90 14.31
N GLU A 92 -8.57 7.11 14.64
CA GLU A 92 -9.99 7.46 14.63
C GLU A 92 -10.34 8.25 13.35
N ALA A 93 -11.07 7.61 12.44
CA ALA A 93 -11.48 8.25 11.20
C ALA A 93 -12.82 8.99 11.36
N SER A 94 -12.81 10.31 11.22
CA SER A 94 -14.00 11.08 10.85
C SER A 94 -14.16 11.06 9.32
N GLY A 95 -15.40 10.97 8.83
CA GLY A 95 -15.71 10.68 7.44
C GLY A 95 -14.82 11.35 6.39
N GLY A 96 -14.31 10.56 5.44
CA GLY A 96 -13.65 11.04 4.22
C GLY A 96 -12.20 11.51 4.36
N GLN A 97 -11.63 11.59 5.57
CA GLN A 97 -10.24 12.02 5.75
C GLN A 97 -9.27 10.99 5.16
N ALA A 98 -8.44 11.43 4.19
CA ALA A 98 -7.42 10.62 3.55
C ALA A 98 -6.14 10.51 4.38
N ASP A 99 -5.88 11.50 5.24
CA ASP A 99 -4.69 11.51 6.09
C ASP A 99 -4.79 10.48 7.21
N ARG A 100 -3.74 9.64 7.32
CA ARG A 100 -3.56 8.62 8.36
C ARG A 100 -2.25 8.87 9.11
N PRO A 101 -2.24 9.85 10.02
CA PRO A 101 -1.04 10.20 10.75
C PRO A 101 -0.53 9.04 11.61
N GLU A 102 -1.40 8.23 12.21
CA GLU A 102 -1.00 7.13 13.10
C GLU A 102 -0.45 5.95 12.31
N LEU A 103 -1.04 5.62 11.15
CA LEU A 103 -0.44 4.60 10.25
C LEU A 103 0.95 5.02 9.79
N THR A 104 1.12 6.30 9.44
CA THR A 104 2.42 6.84 9.02
C THR A 104 3.45 6.77 10.14
N LYS A 105 3.05 7.05 11.38
CA LYS A 105 3.91 6.89 12.56
C LYS A 105 4.29 5.43 12.78
N ALA A 106 3.32 4.51 12.70
CA ALA A 106 3.56 3.07 12.84
C ALA A 106 4.60 2.57 11.85
N ILE A 107 4.48 2.96 10.57
CA ILE A 107 5.45 2.58 9.53
C ILE A 107 6.83 3.17 9.80
N LYS A 108 6.91 4.42 10.28
CA LYS A 108 8.18 5.07 10.63
C LYS A 108 8.86 4.46 11.85
N SER A 109 8.11 3.85 12.77
CA SER A 109 8.69 3.17 13.92
C SER A 109 9.25 1.79 13.60
N LEU A 110 8.87 1.19 12.47
CA LEU A 110 9.33 -0.15 12.09
C LEU A 110 10.85 -0.20 11.93
N GLN A 111 11.46 -1.24 12.49
CA GLN A 111 12.84 -1.62 12.27
C GLN A 111 12.91 -2.87 11.36
N PRO A 112 14.07 -3.13 10.72
CA PRO A 112 14.27 -4.34 9.95
C PRO A 112 14.02 -5.60 10.80
N GLY A 113 13.13 -6.47 10.31
CA GLY A 113 12.70 -7.69 11.00
C GLY A 113 11.38 -7.56 11.77
N ASP A 114 10.89 -6.35 12.06
CA ASP A 114 9.60 -6.14 12.71
C ASP A 114 8.44 -6.57 11.80
N VAL A 115 7.25 -6.75 12.39
CA VAL A 115 6.03 -7.11 11.65
C VAL A 115 4.92 -6.13 11.99
N LEU A 116 4.38 -5.46 10.97
CA LEU A 116 3.14 -4.70 11.08
C LEU A 116 1.95 -5.66 11.05
N VAL A 117 1.18 -5.68 12.15
CA VAL A 117 0.02 -6.55 12.33
C VAL A 117 -1.27 -5.73 12.30
N VAL A 118 -2.24 -6.18 11.52
CA VAL A 118 -3.58 -5.61 11.47
C VAL A 118 -4.63 -6.67 11.76
N TRP A 119 -5.79 -6.28 12.29
CA TRP A 119 -6.87 -7.24 12.50
C TRP A 119 -7.46 -7.73 11.18
N LYS A 120 -7.85 -6.78 10.32
CA LYS A 120 -8.50 -7.01 9.04
C LYS A 120 -8.01 -6.03 7.97
N LEU A 121 -8.05 -6.44 6.71
CA LEU A 121 -7.60 -5.61 5.59
C LEU A 121 -8.54 -4.44 5.31
N ASP A 122 -9.85 -4.58 5.54
CA ASP A 122 -10.84 -3.50 5.34
C ASP A 122 -10.63 -2.33 6.31
N ARG A 123 -10.07 -2.62 7.50
CA ARG A 123 -9.70 -1.64 8.52
C ARG A 123 -8.38 -0.96 8.19
N LEU A 124 -7.47 -1.62 7.46
CA LEU A 124 -6.26 -1.01 6.95
C LEU A 124 -6.54 -0.10 5.75
N SER A 125 -7.26 -0.59 4.74
CA SER A 125 -7.37 0.09 3.45
C SER A 125 -8.77 0.01 2.82
N ARG A 126 -9.16 1.11 2.14
CA ARG A 126 -10.40 1.21 1.36
C ARG A 126 -10.21 0.92 -0.14
N SER A 127 -8.98 0.75 -0.61
CA SER A 127 -8.68 0.49 -2.02
C SER A 127 -7.44 -0.38 -2.17
N LEU A 128 -7.41 -1.27 -3.16
CA LEU A 128 -6.25 -2.12 -3.41
C LEU A 128 -4.95 -1.33 -3.57
N ARG A 129 -5.01 -0.16 -4.24
CA ARG A 129 -3.86 0.74 -4.40
C ARG A 129 -3.26 1.17 -3.07
N ASP A 130 -4.11 1.57 -2.14
CA ASP A 130 -3.70 2.07 -0.82
C ASP A 130 -3.14 0.93 0.05
N LEU A 131 -3.69 -0.29 -0.06
CA LEU A 131 -3.10 -1.48 0.52
C LEU A 131 -1.68 -1.73 -0.03
N LEU A 132 -1.52 -1.75 -1.37
CA LEU A 132 -0.23 -2.02 -2.01
C LEU A 132 0.85 -1.01 -1.62
N PHE A 133 0.53 0.29 -1.62
CA PHE A 133 1.48 1.32 -1.16
C PHE A 133 1.89 1.13 0.29
N THR A 134 0.96 0.71 1.15
CA THR A 134 1.27 0.42 2.55
C THR A 134 2.22 -0.77 2.65
N LEU A 135 1.97 -1.84 1.89
CA LEU A 135 2.84 -3.03 1.86
C LEU A 135 4.23 -2.73 1.29
N GLU A 136 4.32 -1.90 0.26
CA GLU A 136 5.60 -1.42 -0.29
C GLU A 136 6.39 -0.61 0.74
N ALA A 137 5.73 0.29 1.48
CA ALA A 137 6.38 1.09 2.52
C ALA A 137 6.91 0.22 3.68
N VAL A 138 6.13 -0.78 4.11
CA VAL A 138 6.54 -1.76 5.13
C VAL A 138 7.72 -2.60 4.64
N THR A 139 7.67 -3.07 3.40
CA THR A 139 8.77 -3.85 2.79
C THR A 139 10.03 -3.01 2.64
N ALA A 140 9.90 -1.73 2.26
CA ALA A 140 11.03 -0.80 2.15
C ALA A 140 11.69 -0.50 3.50
N ALA A 141 10.95 -0.58 4.61
CA ALA A 141 11.48 -0.50 5.96
C ALA A 141 12.18 -1.80 6.42
N GLY A 142 12.16 -2.86 5.60
CA GLY A 142 12.71 -4.17 5.96
C GLY A 142 11.83 -4.96 6.92
N ALA A 143 10.56 -4.58 7.06
CA ALA A 143 9.59 -5.19 7.95
C ALA A 143 8.60 -6.10 7.18
N GLY A 144 7.98 -7.01 7.91
CA GLY A 144 6.89 -7.86 7.44
C GLY A 144 5.52 -7.24 7.67
N PHE A 145 4.51 -7.80 7.01
CA PHE A 145 3.10 -7.44 7.20
C PHE A 145 2.29 -8.70 7.42
N ARG A 146 1.38 -8.68 8.39
CA ARG A 146 0.48 -9.79 8.69
C ARG A 146 -0.92 -9.31 9.02
N SER A 147 -1.93 -9.96 8.43
CA SER A 147 -3.32 -9.83 8.88
C SER A 147 -3.70 -10.96 9.83
N LEU A 148 -4.52 -10.67 10.84
CA LEU A 148 -4.96 -11.69 11.81
C LEU A 148 -6.13 -12.53 11.29
N THR A 149 -7.07 -11.94 10.54
CA THR A 149 -8.24 -12.69 10.05
C THR A 149 -8.06 -13.28 8.65
N GLU A 150 -7.24 -12.66 7.82
CA GLU A 150 -6.97 -13.09 6.45
C GLU A 150 -5.61 -13.79 6.37
N ALA A 151 -5.46 -14.72 5.43
CA ALA A 151 -4.20 -15.44 5.19
C ALA A 151 -3.15 -14.61 4.43
N VAL A 152 -3.11 -13.29 4.68
CA VAL A 152 -2.15 -12.38 4.04
C VAL A 152 -0.99 -12.13 5.00
N ASP A 153 0.13 -12.79 4.69
CA ASP A 153 1.37 -12.68 5.46
C ASP A 153 2.58 -12.54 4.51
N THR A 154 3.16 -11.35 4.45
CA THR A 154 4.32 -11.05 3.59
C THR A 154 5.64 -11.56 4.15
N THR A 155 5.66 -12.12 5.37
CA THR A 155 6.82 -12.86 5.89
C THR A 155 7.01 -14.20 5.15
N THR A 156 5.93 -14.75 4.60
CA THR A 156 5.94 -16.01 3.83
C THR A 156 6.23 -15.78 2.34
N ALA A 157 6.88 -16.75 1.70
CA ALA A 157 7.12 -16.69 0.24
C ALA A 157 5.80 -16.66 -0.56
N ALA A 158 4.78 -17.39 -0.11
CA ALA A 158 3.46 -17.42 -0.73
C ALA A 158 2.75 -16.06 -0.63
N GLY A 159 2.77 -15.42 0.54
CA GLY A 159 2.15 -14.11 0.71
C GLY A 159 2.87 -13.01 -0.07
N ARG A 160 4.21 -13.06 -0.18
CA ARG A 160 4.95 -12.15 -1.08
C ARG A 160 4.54 -12.31 -2.54
N LEU A 161 4.43 -13.55 -3.04
CA LEU A 161 3.97 -13.82 -4.40
C LEU A 161 2.55 -13.29 -4.63
N MET A 162 1.65 -13.49 -3.67
CA MET A 162 0.27 -13.02 -3.76
C MET A 162 0.20 -11.49 -3.81
N THR A 163 0.96 -10.80 -2.95
CA THR A 163 1.07 -9.34 -2.98
C THR A 163 1.60 -8.82 -4.31
N GLN A 164 2.64 -9.44 -4.87
CA GLN A 164 3.19 -9.06 -6.18
C GLN A 164 2.18 -9.25 -7.31
N THR A 165 1.45 -10.37 -7.28
CA THR A 165 0.40 -10.66 -8.27
C THR A 165 -0.73 -9.63 -8.19
N LEU A 166 -1.18 -9.30 -6.98
CA LEU A 166 -2.18 -8.25 -6.75
C LEU A 166 -1.67 -6.88 -7.22
N GLY A 167 -0.38 -6.58 -7.01
CA GLY A 167 0.29 -5.40 -7.53
C GLY A 167 0.24 -5.30 -9.05
N ALA A 168 0.55 -6.40 -9.74
CA ALA A 168 0.49 -6.47 -11.19
C ALA A 168 -0.94 -6.23 -11.73
N PHE A 169 -1.95 -6.81 -11.08
CA PHE A 169 -3.36 -6.58 -11.45
C PHE A 169 -3.77 -5.10 -11.26
N ALA A 170 -3.32 -4.46 -10.18
CA ALA A 170 -3.64 -3.06 -9.92
C ALA A 170 -3.05 -2.11 -10.98
N GLU A 171 -1.80 -2.34 -11.40
CA GLU A 171 -1.18 -1.55 -12.48
C GLU A 171 -1.81 -1.84 -13.84
N PHE A 172 -2.19 -3.09 -14.11
CA PHE A 172 -2.95 -3.44 -15.32
C PHE A 172 -4.29 -2.70 -15.39
N GLU A 173 -5.08 -2.69 -14.31
CA GLU A 173 -6.35 -1.97 -14.26
C GLU A 173 -6.16 -0.47 -14.52
N ARG A 174 -5.13 0.15 -13.91
CA ARG A 174 -4.79 1.56 -14.16
C ARG A 174 -4.45 1.81 -15.62
N ALA A 175 -3.63 0.96 -16.23
CA ALA A 175 -3.25 1.09 -17.62
C ALA A 175 -4.48 1.05 -18.54
N MET A 176 -5.40 0.12 -18.29
CA MET A 176 -6.66 -0.01 -19.03
C MET A 176 -7.57 1.22 -18.91
N ILE A 177 -7.72 1.78 -17.70
CA ILE A 177 -8.50 3.02 -17.49
C ILE A 177 -7.88 4.19 -18.24
N ARG A 178 -6.54 4.31 -18.20
CA ARG A 178 -5.81 5.35 -18.91
C ARG A 178 -5.99 5.22 -20.42
N GLU A 179 -5.85 4.02 -20.97
CA GLU A 179 -6.03 3.74 -22.39
C GLU A 179 -7.43 4.14 -22.86
N ARG A 180 -8.47 3.70 -22.13
CA ARG A 180 -9.86 4.06 -22.43
C ARG A 180 -10.08 5.58 -22.41
N THR A 181 -9.49 6.27 -21.45
CA THR A 181 -9.57 7.74 -21.34
C THR A 181 -8.89 8.42 -22.53
N MET A 182 -7.71 7.94 -22.92
CA MET A 182 -6.97 8.47 -24.07
C MET A 182 -7.73 8.25 -25.38
N ASN A 183 -8.35 7.08 -25.56
CA ASN A 183 -9.19 6.80 -26.72
C ASN A 183 -10.41 7.72 -26.75
N GLY A 184 -11.09 7.91 -25.61
CA GLY A 184 -12.20 8.86 -25.48
C GLY A 184 -11.80 10.30 -25.81
N LEU A 185 -10.64 10.75 -25.34
CA LEU A 185 -10.09 12.07 -25.65
C LEU A 185 -9.74 12.20 -27.14
N ALA A 186 -9.17 11.16 -27.76
CA ALA A 186 -8.86 11.15 -29.18
C ALA A 186 -10.15 11.24 -30.04
N HIS A 187 -11.19 10.51 -29.68
CA HIS A 187 -12.50 10.61 -30.33
C HIS A 187 -13.12 12.00 -30.16
N ALA A 188 -13.06 12.58 -28.95
CA ALA A 188 -13.57 13.92 -28.70
C ALA A 188 -12.82 14.99 -29.51
N ARG A 189 -11.49 14.87 -29.66
CA ARG A 189 -10.68 15.74 -30.53
C ARG A 189 -11.10 15.62 -32.00
N LYS A 190 -11.23 14.39 -32.50
CA LYS A 190 -11.69 14.14 -33.88
C LYS A 190 -13.09 14.70 -34.13
N ALA A 191 -13.97 14.64 -33.14
CA ALA A 191 -15.31 15.22 -33.20
C ALA A 191 -15.34 16.76 -32.97
N GLY A 192 -14.18 17.42 -32.84
CA GLY A 192 -14.09 18.87 -32.66
C GLY A 192 -14.57 19.39 -31.30
N ARG A 193 -14.72 18.53 -30.28
CA ARG A 193 -15.14 18.97 -28.94
C ARG A 193 -14.00 19.70 -28.23
N HIS A 194 -14.32 20.83 -27.62
CA HIS A 194 -13.35 21.58 -26.80
C HIS A 194 -12.95 20.77 -25.56
N LEU A 195 -11.66 20.43 -25.44
CA LEU A 195 -11.11 19.75 -24.28
C LEU A 195 -10.56 20.74 -23.26
N GLY A 196 -10.72 20.43 -21.96
CA GLY A 196 -10.21 21.26 -20.87
C GLY A 196 -11.12 22.43 -20.48
N ARG A 197 -10.58 23.34 -19.65
CA ARG A 197 -11.32 24.47 -19.10
C ARG A 197 -11.79 25.39 -20.23
N ARG A 198 -13.09 25.73 -20.24
CA ARG A 198 -13.65 26.70 -21.18
C ARG A 198 -12.93 28.06 -21.01
N PRO A 199 -12.60 28.75 -22.11
CA PRO A 199 -12.03 30.10 -22.04
C PRO A 199 -12.94 31.02 -21.22
N SER A 200 -12.35 31.85 -20.36
CA SER A 200 -13.08 32.84 -19.56
C SER A 200 -13.57 34.04 -20.37
N LEU A 201 -13.06 34.22 -21.60
CA LEU A 201 -13.40 35.32 -22.50
C LEU A 201 -13.83 34.75 -23.85
N THR A 202 -14.89 35.32 -24.42
CA THR A 202 -15.34 35.02 -25.79
C THR A 202 -14.38 35.62 -26.82
N GLY A 203 -14.47 35.19 -28.09
CA GLY A 203 -13.66 35.75 -29.17
C GLY A 203 -13.87 37.26 -29.34
N GLN A 204 -15.12 37.72 -29.20
CA GLN A 204 -15.48 39.15 -29.27
C GLN A 204 -14.86 39.95 -28.12
N GLN A 205 -14.97 39.46 -26.88
CA GLN A 205 -14.35 40.12 -25.73
C GLN A 205 -12.83 40.22 -25.86
N ARG A 206 -12.18 39.19 -26.42
CA ARG A 206 -10.73 39.24 -26.70
C ARG A 206 -10.38 40.32 -27.73
N ALA A 207 -11.14 40.42 -28.81
CA ALA A 207 -10.93 41.44 -29.82
C ALA A 207 -11.14 42.85 -29.24
N GLU A 208 -12.19 43.05 -28.44
CA GLU A 208 -12.46 44.33 -27.79
C GLU A 208 -11.35 44.74 -26.81
N ILE A 209 -10.80 43.78 -26.04
CA ILE A 209 -9.63 44.02 -25.17
C ILE A 209 -8.41 44.47 -25.98
N ILE A 210 -8.15 43.84 -27.14
CA ILE A 210 -7.02 44.17 -28.01
C ILE A 210 -7.20 45.58 -28.57
N THR A 211 -8.35 45.89 -29.16
CA THR A 211 -8.65 47.21 -29.73
C THR A 211 -8.51 48.32 -28.69
N LYS A 212 -9.10 48.14 -27.50
CA LYS A 212 -9.00 49.11 -26.40
C LYS A 212 -7.56 49.30 -25.92
N ALA A 213 -6.77 48.23 -25.87
CA ALA A 213 -5.37 48.32 -25.46
C ALA A 213 -4.49 49.03 -26.51
N GLU A 214 -4.71 48.77 -27.80
CA GLU A 214 -3.98 49.40 -28.90
C GLU A 214 -4.33 50.88 -29.06
N SER A 215 -5.60 51.26 -28.84
CA SER A 215 -6.05 52.65 -28.87
C SER A 215 -5.70 53.44 -27.59
N GLY A 216 -4.94 52.86 -26.66
CA GLY A 216 -4.59 53.48 -25.38
C GLY A 216 -5.75 53.67 -24.40
N GLN A 217 -6.90 53.05 -24.66
CA GLN A 217 -8.11 53.15 -23.85
C GLN A 217 -8.08 52.15 -22.68
N GLY A 218 -7.29 52.49 -21.66
CA GLY A 218 -7.30 51.84 -20.35
C GLY A 218 -6.10 50.95 -20.05
N SER A 219 -5.69 50.94 -18.78
CA SER A 219 -4.60 50.08 -18.30
C SER A 219 -5.03 48.60 -18.24
N PRO A 220 -4.08 47.64 -18.27
CA PRO A 220 -4.40 46.22 -18.14
C PRO A 220 -5.22 45.85 -16.88
N SER A 221 -5.09 46.63 -15.80
CA SER A 221 -5.89 46.46 -14.58
C SER A 221 -7.31 46.97 -14.74
N GLN A 222 -7.51 48.09 -15.44
CA GLN A 222 -8.85 48.63 -15.73
C GLN A 222 -9.62 47.71 -16.66
N LEU A 223 -8.98 47.17 -17.70
CA LEU A 223 -9.57 46.18 -18.60
C LEU A 223 -9.92 44.88 -17.85
N ALA A 224 -9.07 44.43 -16.93
CA ALA A 224 -9.34 43.25 -16.11
C ALA A 224 -10.62 43.40 -15.28
N SER A 225 -10.78 44.56 -14.61
CA SER A 225 -11.99 44.88 -13.86
C SER A 225 -13.23 44.97 -14.76
N LEU A 226 -13.10 45.61 -15.93
CA LEU A 226 -14.20 45.78 -16.89
C LEU A 226 -14.76 44.45 -17.38
N PHE A 227 -13.88 43.51 -17.73
CA PHE A 227 -14.26 42.19 -18.23
C PHE A 227 -14.40 41.13 -17.12
N ARG A 228 -14.31 41.53 -15.84
CA ARG A 228 -14.39 40.64 -14.66
C ARG A 228 -13.45 39.43 -14.74
N VAL A 229 -12.24 39.65 -15.21
CA VAL A 229 -11.18 38.64 -15.30
C VAL A 229 -9.94 39.09 -14.55
N SER A 230 -9.01 38.16 -14.30
CA SER A 230 -7.72 38.51 -13.69
C SER A 230 -6.88 39.36 -14.64
N ARG A 231 -6.05 40.25 -14.08
CA ARG A 231 -5.02 41.01 -14.82
C ARG A 231 -4.13 40.09 -15.66
N SER A 232 -3.80 38.91 -15.13
CA SER A 232 -3.01 37.89 -15.83
C SER A 232 -3.69 37.36 -17.09
N THR A 233 -5.02 37.30 -17.11
CA THR A 233 -5.79 36.88 -18.29
C THR A 233 -5.71 37.91 -19.41
N VAL A 234 -5.88 39.20 -19.08
CA VAL A 234 -5.75 40.32 -20.04
C VAL A 234 -4.32 40.39 -20.60
N GLN A 235 -3.32 40.34 -19.74
CA GLN A 235 -1.91 40.36 -20.16
C GLN A 235 -1.55 39.18 -21.07
N ARG A 236 -2.13 37.99 -20.81
CA ARG A 236 -1.93 36.82 -21.66
C ARG A 236 -2.55 37.02 -23.05
N VAL A 237 -3.76 37.58 -23.14
CA VAL A 237 -4.40 37.91 -24.43
C VAL A 237 -3.55 38.90 -25.23
N LEU A 238 -3.08 39.98 -24.60
CA LEU A 238 -2.24 40.98 -25.27
C LEU A 238 -0.88 40.43 -25.72
N ARG A 239 -0.28 39.52 -24.93
CA ARG A 239 0.96 38.84 -25.29
C ARG A 239 0.76 37.88 -26.47
N GLU A 240 -0.30 37.06 -26.43
CA GLU A 240 -0.65 36.15 -27.53
C GLU A 240 -0.88 36.93 -28.84
N HIS A 241 -1.54 38.08 -28.77
CA HIS A 241 -1.75 38.97 -29.92
C HIS A 241 -0.44 39.52 -30.48
N ARG A 242 0.42 40.12 -29.63
CA ARG A 242 1.73 40.63 -30.07
C ARG A 242 2.59 39.55 -30.72
N ASN A 243 2.63 38.36 -30.14
CA ASN A 243 3.39 37.24 -30.69
C ASN A 243 2.85 36.79 -32.05
N ARG A 244 1.53 36.85 -32.26
CA ARG A 244 0.92 36.52 -33.56
C ARG A 244 1.20 37.59 -34.60
N SER A 245 1.15 38.87 -34.24
CA SER A 245 1.49 39.98 -35.15
C SER A 245 2.97 40.04 -35.50
N ALA A 246 3.86 39.54 -34.64
CA ALA A 246 5.29 39.46 -34.91
C ALA A 246 5.71 38.23 -35.73
N ALA A 247 4.84 37.20 -35.79
CA ALA A 247 5.07 35.97 -36.56
C ALA A 247 4.42 35.99 -37.94
N ALA A 248 3.63 37.02 -38.25
CA ALA A 248 2.97 37.26 -39.53
C ALA A 248 3.76 38.33 -40.30
#